data_AF-A0A937CET3-F1
#
_entry.id   AF-A0A937CET3-F1
#
_cell.length_a   1.000
_cell.length_b   1.000
_cell.length_c   1.000
_cell.angle_alpha   90.00
_cell.angle_beta   90.00
_cell.angle_gamma   90.00
#
_symmetry.space_group_name_H-M   'P 1'
#
loop_
_entity.id
_entity.type
_entity.pdbx_description
1 polymer ?
#
loop_
_entity_poly.entity_id
_entity_poly.type
_entity_poly.pdbx_seq_one_letter_code
_entity_poly.pdbx_strand_id
1 'polypeptide(L)'
;MDMFFDNNVETIFKCEPPIEKLDNGHGYDGVLLRNKLTDTLQCHICGNWFKALSHHVIFSHKISCDDYRDNYKLPYKFPLVGRSISKSHSDNANRKISLENLAKHRNPDYARKFSPLNNKKRWDYIYKRLGNDNIVGACPEQLRQRYMLVSDYVGRNPTYRDLLKHDSKIVKLIKNRYKSLNLFREQNGFEVVEPNRPVNGISDDSCINALRIFYKKYRRVPTSRDFRSLTPTTKTFIDHFGSWNRSLKIAGFIR
;
A
#
# COMPACT_ATOMS: atom_id res chain seq x y z
N MET A 1 -8.67 -23.67 8.08
CA MET A 1 -10.08 -23.45 8.48
C MET A 1 -10.74 -22.62 7.39
N ASP A 2 -11.03 -23.33 6.30
CA ASP A 2 -11.86 -23.06 5.14
C ASP A 2 -12.59 -21.71 5.05
N MET A 3 -11.97 -20.78 4.31
CA MET A 3 -12.62 -19.59 3.75
C MET A 3 -13.36 -19.95 2.46
N PHE A 4 -14.37 -20.81 2.53
CA PHE A 4 -15.34 -20.87 1.45
C PHE A 4 -16.37 -19.77 1.73
N PHE A 5 -16.30 -18.69 0.93
CA PHE A 5 -17.53 -17.97 0.62
C PHE A 5 -18.56 -19.04 0.25
N ASP A 6 -19.75 -19.01 0.84
CA ASP A 6 -20.91 -19.69 0.26
C ASP A 6 -20.81 -19.50 -1.26
N ASN A 7 -20.99 -20.57 -2.05
CA ASN A 7 -20.83 -20.50 -3.52
C ASN A 7 -21.65 -19.37 -4.14
N ASN A 8 -22.61 -18.79 -3.41
CA ASN A 8 -23.44 -17.67 -3.80
C ASN A 8 -22.92 -16.28 -3.38
N VAL A 9 -21.86 -16.16 -2.59
CA VAL A 9 -21.30 -14.87 -2.14
C VAL A 9 -20.01 -14.56 -2.88
N GLU A 10 -19.88 -13.33 -3.36
CA GLU A 10 -18.67 -12.82 -4.01
C GLU A 10 -18.33 -11.41 -3.50
N THR A 11 -17.10 -10.99 -3.74
CA THR A 11 -16.74 -9.57 -3.64
C THR A 11 -17.34 -8.83 -4.83
N ILE A 12 -17.94 -7.67 -4.58
CA ILE A 12 -18.67 -6.97 -5.64
C ILE A 12 -17.73 -6.45 -6.76
N PHE A 13 -16.47 -6.18 -6.42
CA PHE A 13 -15.39 -5.86 -7.36
C PHE A 13 -14.28 -6.91 -7.28
N LYS A 14 -13.49 -7.03 -8.35
CA LYS A 14 -12.40 -8.01 -8.44
C LYS A 14 -11.37 -7.76 -7.32
N CYS A 15 -11.32 -8.67 -6.37
CA CYS A 15 -10.38 -8.67 -5.27
C CYS A 15 -10.02 -10.13 -4.95
N GLU A 16 -8.74 -10.40 -4.79
CA GLU A 16 -8.22 -11.73 -4.49
C GLU A 16 -7.98 -11.86 -2.97
N PRO A 17 -8.48 -12.92 -2.30
CA PRO A 17 -8.19 -13.15 -0.90
C PRO A 17 -6.69 -13.46 -0.68
N PRO A 18 -6.17 -13.27 0.54
CA PRO A 18 -6.87 -12.92 1.78
C PRO A 18 -7.15 -11.42 1.90
N ILE A 19 -8.25 -11.08 2.55
CA ILE A 19 -8.63 -9.69 2.83
C ILE A 19 -8.74 -9.55 4.35
N GLU A 20 -8.34 -8.40 4.86
CA GLU A 20 -8.44 -8.05 6.27
C GLU A 20 -9.92 -8.10 6.72
N LYS A 21 -10.21 -8.87 7.76
CA LYS A 21 -11.56 -8.89 8.36
C LYS A 21 -11.76 -7.61 9.17
N LEU A 22 -13.00 -7.16 9.27
CA LEU A 22 -13.32 -6.05 10.17
C LEU A 22 -13.20 -6.51 11.62
N ASP A 23 -12.52 -5.72 12.45
CA ASP A 23 -12.46 -5.93 13.90
C ASP A 23 -13.86 -5.82 14.54
N ASN A 24 -14.65 -4.86 14.06
CA ASN A 24 -16.00 -4.59 14.53
C ASN A 24 -16.98 -4.53 13.35
N GLY A 25 -17.98 -5.41 13.36
CA GLY A 25 -19.02 -5.50 12.34
C GLY A 25 -18.93 -6.78 11.53
N HIS A 26 -19.39 -6.71 10.28
CA HIS A 26 -19.55 -7.88 9.40
C HIS A 26 -18.83 -7.66 8.07
N GLY A 27 -18.13 -8.70 7.59
CA GLY A 27 -17.44 -8.66 6.30
C GLY A 27 -15.96 -8.27 6.42
N TYR A 28 -15.48 -7.47 5.47
CA TYR A 28 -14.05 -7.24 5.27
C TYR A 28 -13.74 -5.78 5.01
N ASP A 29 -12.54 -5.39 5.39
CA ASP A 29 -12.10 -4.02 5.35
C ASP A 29 -11.79 -3.60 3.92
N GLY A 30 -12.42 -2.53 3.46
CA GLY A 30 -12.33 -2.06 2.09
C GLY A 30 -13.03 -2.92 1.06
N VAL A 31 -13.85 -3.92 1.41
CA VAL A 31 -14.53 -4.80 0.45
C VAL A 31 -16.00 -4.99 0.77
N LEU A 32 -16.87 -4.87 -0.23
CA LEU A 32 -18.30 -5.10 -0.07
C LEU A 32 -18.72 -6.46 -0.64
N LEU A 33 -19.42 -7.26 0.16
CA LEU A 33 -19.89 -8.58 -0.24
C LEU A 33 -21.24 -8.50 -0.95
N ARG A 34 -21.42 -9.36 -1.94
CA ARG A 34 -22.62 -9.49 -2.76
C ARG A 34 -23.08 -10.93 -2.82
N ASN A 35 -24.37 -11.15 -2.63
CA ASN A 35 -25.02 -12.41 -2.95
C ASN A 35 -25.41 -12.41 -4.44
N LYS A 36 -24.90 -13.39 -5.18
CA LYS A 36 -25.06 -13.54 -6.63
C LYS A 36 -26.49 -13.87 -7.04
N LEU A 37 -27.20 -14.66 -6.24
CA LEU A 37 -28.56 -15.10 -6.54
C LEU A 37 -29.57 -13.98 -6.34
N THR A 38 -29.48 -13.27 -5.22
CA THR A 38 -30.45 -12.23 -4.84
C THR A 38 -30.06 -10.83 -5.29
N ASP A 39 -28.82 -10.64 -5.76
CA ASP A 39 -28.21 -9.35 -6.08
C ASP A 39 -28.26 -8.35 -4.91
N THR A 40 -28.09 -8.86 -3.69
CA THR A 40 -28.08 -8.08 -2.45
C THR A 40 -26.67 -7.90 -1.91
N LEU A 41 -26.44 -6.80 -1.22
CA LEU A 41 -25.16 -6.44 -0.60
C LEU A 41 -25.25 -6.54 0.91
N GLN A 42 -24.19 -7.04 1.54
CA GLN A 42 -24.13 -7.14 3.01
C GLN A 42 -23.81 -5.77 3.63
N CYS A 43 -24.56 -5.39 4.66
CA CYS A 43 -24.23 -4.23 5.49
C CYS A 43 -23.13 -4.58 6.50
N HIS A 44 -22.04 -3.81 6.51
CA HIS A 44 -20.97 -3.97 7.49
C HIS A 44 -21.37 -3.71 8.96
N ILE A 45 -22.44 -2.96 9.21
CA ILE A 45 -22.87 -2.63 10.58
C ILE A 45 -23.73 -3.74 11.17
N CYS A 46 -24.77 -4.18 10.44
CA CYS A 46 -25.77 -5.11 10.97
C CYS A 46 -25.75 -6.50 10.33
N GLY A 47 -24.93 -6.73 9.31
CA GLY A 47 -24.78 -8.04 8.66
C GLY A 47 -25.91 -8.47 7.72
N ASN A 48 -27.01 -7.68 7.67
CA ASN A 48 -28.16 -7.94 6.80
C ASN A 48 -27.89 -7.61 5.32
N TRP A 49 -28.71 -8.16 4.43
CA TRP A 49 -28.52 -8.10 2.98
C TRP A 49 -29.55 -7.22 2.26
N PHE A 50 -29.12 -6.29 1.41
CA PHE A 50 -29.99 -5.31 0.77
C PHE A 50 -29.67 -5.08 -0.71
N LYS A 51 -30.69 -4.88 -1.54
CA LYS A 51 -30.49 -4.46 -2.95
C LYS A 51 -29.99 -3.01 -3.04
N ALA A 52 -30.47 -2.13 -2.16
CA ALA A 52 -30.06 -0.73 -2.06
C ALA A 52 -29.50 -0.44 -0.67
N LEU A 53 -28.21 -0.72 -0.48
CA LEU A 53 -27.52 -0.54 0.80
C LEU A 53 -27.42 0.94 1.18
N SER A 54 -27.28 1.84 0.20
CA SER A 54 -27.24 3.30 0.41
C SER A 54 -28.43 3.80 1.25
N HIS A 55 -29.64 3.39 0.88
CA HIS A 55 -30.86 3.80 1.58
C HIS A 55 -30.89 3.21 3.00
N HIS A 56 -30.63 1.91 3.13
CA HIS A 56 -30.59 1.24 4.43
C HIS A 56 -29.65 1.93 5.41
N VAL A 57 -28.42 2.23 4.98
CA VAL A 57 -27.39 2.84 5.84
C VAL A 57 -27.84 4.23 6.34
N ILE A 58 -28.45 5.04 5.49
CA ILE A 58 -28.95 6.37 5.88
C ILE A 58 -30.09 6.26 6.90
N PHE A 59 -31.08 5.39 6.67
CA PHE A 59 -32.28 5.34 7.50
C PHE A 59 -32.12 4.50 8.77
N SER A 60 -31.42 3.36 8.68
CA SER A 60 -31.25 2.43 9.80
C SER A 60 -30.04 2.78 10.66
N HIS A 61 -28.99 3.37 10.08
CA HIS A 61 -27.75 3.67 10.79
C HIS A 61 -27.43 5.16 10.89
N LYS A 62 -28.24 6.04 10.29
CA LYS A 62 -28.14 7.50 10.41
C LYS A 62 -26.76 8.05 10.04
N ILE A 63 -26.05 7.39 9.14
CA ILE A 63 -24.77 7.83 8.60
C ILE A 63 -24.88 8.06 7.09
N SER A 64 -24.10 9.01 6.58
CA SER A 64 -24.10 9.27 5.14
C SER A 64 -23.43 8.12 4.38
N CYS A 65 -23.69 8.04 3.08
CA CYS A 65 -23.00 7.07 2.22
C CYS A 65 -21.50 7.33 2.14
N ASP A 66 -21.06 8.58 2.31
CA ASP A 66 -19.65 8.95 2.26
C ASP A 66 -18.95 8.53 3.55
N ASP A 67 -19.55 8.81 4.72
CA ASP A 67 -19.05 8.35 6.02
C ASP A 67 -19.01 6.82 6.07
N TYR A 68 -20.02 6.14 5.52
CA TYR A 68 -20.02 4.68 5.42
C TYR A 68 -18.82 4.16 4.63
N ARG A 69 -18.53 4.77 3.47
CA ARG A 69 -17.36 4.35 2.68
C ARG A 69 -16.06 4.65 3.41
N ASP A 70 -16.00 5.72 4.20
CA ASP A 70 -14.82 6.10 4.98
C ASP A 70 -14.56 5.10 6.10
N ASN A 71 -15.59 4.82 6.89
CA ASN A 71 -15.54 3.88 8.01
C ASN A 71 -15.10 2.49 7.58
N TYR A 72 -15.54 2.03 6.40
CA TYR A 72 -15.23 0.70 5.86
C TYR A 72 -14.20 0.72 4.73
N LYS A 73 -13.46 1.83 4.56
CA LYS A 73 -12.36 2.00 3.59
C LYS A 73 -12.73 1.59 2.16
N LEU A 74 -14.01 1.69 1.78
CA LEU A 74 -14.53 1.30 0.47
C LEU A 74 -14.13 2.30 -0.61
N PRO A 75 -13.93 1.88 -1.87
CA PRO A 75 -13.62 2.82 -2.95
C PRO A 75 -14.74 3.84 -3.13
N TYR A 76 -14.39 5.13 -3.21
CA TYR A 76 -15.37 6.23 -3.20
C TYR A 76 -16.41 6.15 -4.34
N LYS A 77 -15.95 5.81 -5.55
CA LYS A 77 -16.82 5.71 -6.74
C LYS A 77 -17.68 4.45 -6.76
N PHE A 78 -17.53 3.58 -5.78
CA PHE A 78 -18.17 2.28 -5.81
C PHE A 78 -19.66 2.38 -5.41
N PRO A 79 -20.58 1.76 -6.18
CA PRO A 79 -22.00 1.79 -5.87
C PRO A 79 -22.34 0.99 -4.61
N LEU A 80 -23.16 1.58 -3.73
CA LEU A 80 -23.74 0.89 -2.56
C LEU A 80 -25.10 0.28 -2.93
N VAL A 81 -25.20 -0.30 -4.12
CA VAL A 81 -26.41 -0.97 -4.65
C VAL A 81 -26.01 -2.20 -5.46
N GLY A 82 -26.93 -3.16 -5.60
CA GLY A 82 -26.73 -4.36 -6.42
C GLY A 82 -26.38 -4.05 -7.87
N ARG A 83 -25.79 -5.04 -8.58
CA ARG A 83 -25.31 -4.86 -9.96
C ARG A 83 -26.44 -4.54 -10.92
N SER A 84 -27.63 -5.13 -10.74
CA SER A 84 -28.80 -4.87 -11.58
C SER A 84 -29.25 -3.41 -11.48
N ILE A 85 -29.35 -2.89 -10.26
CA ILE A 85 -29.72 -1.49 -10.00
C ILE A 85 -28.63 -0.55 -10.53
N SER A 86 -27.36 -0.84 -10.25
CA SER A 86 -26.26 -0.01 -10.77
C SER A 86 -26.23 0.02 -12.30
N LYS A 87 -26.51 -1.11 -12.97
CA LYS A 87 -26.61 -1.19 -14.43
C LYS A 87 -27.78 -0.37 -14.92
N SER A 88 -28.97 -0.51 -14.32
CA SER A 88 -30.15 0.28 -14.65
C SER A 88 -29.90 1.79 -14.51
N HIS A 89 -29.25 2.23 -13.43
CA HIS A 89 -28.86 3.63 -13.27
C HIS A 89 -27.89 4.09 -14.35
N SER A 90 -26.90 3.26 -14.71
CA SER A 90 -25.96 3.57 -15.78
C SER A 90 -26.66 3.67 -17.14
N ASP A 91 -27.51 2.71 -17.48
CA ASP A 91 -28.26 2.69 -18.73
C ASP A 91 -29.18 3.93 -18.82
N ASN A 92 -29.87 4.27 -17.73
CA ASN A 92 -30.72 5.46 -17.64
C ASN A 92 -29.94 6.76 -17.82
N ALA A 93 -28.75 6.87 -17.21
CA ALA A 93 -27.88 8.05 -17.34
C ALA A 93 -27.37 8.23 -18.77
N ASN A 94 -27.17 7.13 -19.50
CA ASN A 94 -26.67 7.12 -20.88
C ASN A 94 -27.77 7.20 -21.95
N ARG A 95 -29.05 7.29 -21.57
CA ARG A 95 -30.14 7.50 -22.55
C ARG A 95 -29.96 8.84 -23.27
N LYS A 96 -30.32 8.88 -24.56
CA LYS A 96 -30.28 10.09 -25.39
C LYS A 96 -30.94 11.29 -24.72
N ILE A 97 -32.16 11.10 -24.17
CA ILE A 97 -32.91 12.14 -23.46
C ILE A 97 -32.13 12.67 -22.24
N SER A 98 -31.51 11.78 -21.46
CA SER A 98 -30.70 12.15 -20.30
C SER A 98 -29.47 12.96 -20.70
N LEU A 99 -28.80 12.55 -21.79
CA LEU A 99 -27.63 13.25 -22.33
C LEU A 99 -28.01 14.64 -22.89
N GLU A 100 -29.14 14.75 -23.58
CA GLU A 100 -29.66 16.03 -24.07
C GLU A 100 -30.01 16.97 -22.90
N ASN A 101 -30.66 16.47 -21.86
CA ASN A 101 -30.94 17.24 -20.66
C ASN A 101 -29.67 17.67 -19.94
N LEU A 102 -28.67 16.79 -19.85
CA LEU A 102 -27.37 17.13 -19.29
C LEU A 102 -26.69 18.23 -20.10
N ALA A 103 -26.73 18.16 -21.44
CA ALA A 103 -26.14 19.18 -22.30
C ALA A 103 -26.81 20.55 -22.12
N LYS A 104 -28.13 20.59 -21.88
CA LYS A 104 -28.88 21.84 -21.64
C LYS A 104 -28.52 22.51 -20.31
N HIS A 105 -28.28 21.74 -19.25
CA HIS A 105 -28.12 22.28 -17.89
C HIS A 105 -26.69 22.27 -17.36
N ARG A 106 -25.77 21.52 -17.99
CA ARG A 106 -24.39 21.41 -17.52
C ARG A 106 -23.65 22.72 -17.71
N ASN A 107 -23.24 23.34 -16.61
CA ASN A 107 -22.26 24.42 -16.63
C ASN A 107 -20.82 23.84 -16.61
N PRO A 108 -20.06 23.91 -17.72
CA PRO A 108 -18.74 23.30 -17.81
C PRO A 108 -17.69 24.01 -16.94
N ASP A 109 -17.78 25.32 -16.77
CA ASP A 109 -16.85 26.09 -15.95
C ASP A 109 -17.02 25.79 -14.47
N TYR A 110 -18.27 25.69 -14.02
CA TYR A 110 -18.58 25.24 -12.67
C TYR A 110 -18.05 23.81 -12.44
N ALA A 111 -18.33 22.88 -13.36
CA ALA A 111 -17.85 21.51 -13.26
C ALA A 111 -16.31 21.41 -13.23
N ARG A 112 -15.62 22.24 -14.02
CA ARG A 112 -14.14 22.31 -14.04
C ARG A 112 -13.59 22.86 -12.72
N LYS A 113 -14.18 23.94 -12.19
CA LYS A 113 -13.76 24.58 -10.93
C LYS A 113 -13.87 23.62 -9.75
N PHE A 114 -14.93 22.83 -9.70
CA PHE A 114 -15.18 21.85 -8.63
C PHE A 114 -14.71 20.42 -8.97
N SER A 115 -13.95 20.26 -10.05
CA SER A 115 -13.43 18.95 -10.45
C SER A 115 -12.55 18.37 -9.33
N PRO A 116 -12.75 17.11 -8.91
CA PRO A 116 -11.87 16.43 -7.98
C PRO A 116 -10.41 16.43 -8.44
N LEU A 117 -10.17 16.52 -9.75
CA LEU A 117 -8.83 16.57 -10.33
C LEU A 117 -8.01 17.78 -9.87
N ASN A 118 -8.68 18.90 -9.60
CA ASN A 118 -8.05 20.14 -9.16
C ASN A 118 -7.92 20.23 -7.63
N ASN A 119 -8.47 19.27 -6.89
CA ASN A 119 -8.42 19.24 -5.44
C ASN A 119 -7.59 18.04 -4.97
N LYS A 120 -6.28 18.26 -4.79
CA LYS A 120 -5.32 17.24 -4.33
C LYS A 120 -5.76 16.52 -3.05
N LYS A 121 -6.40 17.23 -2.12
CA LYS A 121 -6.95 16.64 -0.88
C LYS A 121 -8.08 15.65 -1.20
N ARG A 122 -8.97 16.00 -2.14
CA ARG A 122 -10.04 15.11 -2.62
C ARG A 122 -9.48 13.92 -3.41
N TRP A 123 -8.38 14.09 -4.14
CA TRP A 123 -7.67 13.00 -4.80
C TRP A 123 -7.14 11.97 -3.80
N ASP A 124 -6.45 12.42 -2.76
CA ASP A 124 -5.95 11.56 -1.69
C ASP A 124 -7.11 10.83 -1.01
N TYR A 125 -8.21 11.53 -0.72
CA TYR A 125 -9.42 10.95 -0.14
C TYR A 125 -10.10 9.87 -1.01
N ILE A 126 -10.14 10.06 -2.34
CA ILE A 126 -10.79 9.12 -3.27
C ILE A 126 -9.92 7.87 -3.49
N TYR A 127 -8.60 8.05 -3.58
CA TYR A 127 -7.72 7.00 -4.10
C TYR A 127 -6.83 6.32 -3.05
N LYS A 128 -6.56 6.92 -1.89
CA LYS A 128 -5.79 6.28 -0.79
C LYS A 128 -6.70 5.49 0.16
N ARG A 129 -7.40 4.49 -0.37
CA ARG A 129 -8.29 3.61 0.42
C ARG A 129 -7.91 2.16 0.27
N LEU A 130 -8.11 1.40 1.35
CA LEU A 130 -7.83 -0.03 1.39
C LEU A 130 -8.58 -0.78 0.28
N GLY A 131 -9.79 -0.37 -0.07
CA GLY A 131 -10.52 -0.97 -1.18
C GLY A 131 -9.82 -0.86 -2.54
N ASN A 132 -9.06 0.21 -2.80
CA ASN A 132 -8.26 0.31 -4.02
C ASN A 132 -7.01 -0.59 -3.94
N ASP A 133 -6.41 -0.71 -2.76
CA ASP A 133 -5.29 -1.63 -2.53
C ASP A 133 -5.72 -3.09 -2.71
N ASN A 134 -6.90 -3.44 -2.19
CA ASN A 134 -7.54 -4.75 -2.32
C ASN A 134 -7.74 -5.14 -3.80
N ILE A 135 -8.14 -4.20 -4.66
CA ILE A 135 -8.31 -4.43 -6.11
C ILE A 135 -6.99 -4.83 -6.78
N VAL A 136 -5.87 -4.27 -6.32
CA VAL A 136 -4.55 -4.47 -6.94
C VAL A 136 -3.68 -5.48 -6.18
N GLY A 137 -4.20 -6.17 -5.17
CA GLY A 137 -3.44 -7.17 -4.40
C GLY A 137 -2.41 -6.56 -3.45
N ALA A 138 -2.70 -5.39 -2.87
CA ALA A 138 -1.76 -4.59 -2.08
C ALA A 138 -2.20 -4.29 -0.63
N CYS A 139 -3.28 -4.90 -0.15
CA CYS A 139 -3.66 -4.78 1.27
C CYS A 139 -2.67 -5.54 2.17
N PRO A 140 -2.64 -5.25 3.49
CA PRO A 140 -1.70 -5.88 4.43
C PRO A 140 -1.66 -7.42 4.33
N GLU A 141 -2.82 -8.08 4.39
CA GLU A 141 -2.89 -9.54 4.31
C GLU A 141 -2.47 -10.09 2.94
N GLN A 142 -2.81 -9.40 1.84
CA GLN A 142 -2.35 -9.78 0.49
C GLN A 142 -0.82 -9.67 0.38
N LEU A 143 -0.22 -8.61 0.94
CA LEU A 143 1.24 -8.45 0.96
C LEU A 143 1.90 -9.54 1.81
N ARG A 144 1.31 -9.88 2.95
CA ARG A 144 1.76 -10.97 3.82
C ARG A 144 1.72 -12.31 3.09
N GLN A 145 0.61 -12.64 2.43
CA GLN A 145 0.49 -13.87 1.65
C GLN A 145 1.50 -13.93 0.52
N ARG A 146 1.65 -12.85 -0.26
CA ARG A 146 2.64 -12.80 -1.37
C ARG A 146 4.06 -12.97 -0.87
N TYR A 147 4.38 -12.38 0.29
CA TYR A 147 5.67 -12.60 0.95
C TYR A 147 5.86 -14.07 1.34
N MET A 148 4.84 -14.70 1.94
CA MET A 148 4.88 -16.12 2.30
C MET A 148 5.06 -17.02 1.09
N LEU A 149 4.36 -16.78 -0.02
CA LEU A 149 4.53 -17.55 -1.25
C LEU A 149 5.97 -17.50 -1.78
N VAL A 150 6.62 -16.33 -1.72
CA VAL A 150 8.04 -16.22 -2.07
C VAL A 150 8.91 -16.95 -1.05
N SER A 151 8.58 -16.86 0.24
CA SER A 151 9.28 -17.57 1.33
C SER A 151 9.27 -19.08 1.13
N ASP A 152 8.10 -19.63 0.82
CA ASP A 152 7.89 -21.06 0.55
C ASP A 152 8.69 -21.47 -0.69
N TYR A 153 8.68 -20.63 -1.73
CA TYR A 153 9.43 -20.88 -2.96
C TYR A 153 10.96 -20.91 -2.74
N VAL A 154 11.50 -20.00 -1.92
CA VAL A 154 12.96 -19.94 -1.67
C VAL A 154 13.41 -20.79 -0.47
N GLY A 155 12.47 -21.32 0.32
CA GLY A 155 12.74 -22.14 1.51
C GLY A 155 13.38 -21.39 2.70
N ARG A 156 13.29 -20.06 2.73
CA ARG A 156 13.86 -19.20 3.80
C ARG A 156 13.19 -17.83 3.78
N ASN A 157 13.43 -17.00 4.81
CA ASN A 157 12.97 -15.61 4.82
C ASN A 157 13.49 -14.84 3.57
N PRO A 158 12.59 -14.38 2.66
CA PRO A 158 12.99 -13.71 1.43
C PRO A 158 13.76 -12.41 1.66
N THR A 159 14.90 -12.25 1.01
CA THR A 159 15.65 -10.99 0.93
C THR A 159 15.05 -10.06 -0.12
N TYR A 160 15.49 -8.80 -0.16
CA TYR A 160 15.14 -7.88 -1.24
C TYR A 160 15.40 -8.47 -2.64
N ARG A 161 16.47 -9.24 -2.80
CA ARG A 161 16.85 -9.84 -4.09
C ARG A 161 15.89 -10.96 -4.49
N ASP A 162 15.46 -11.76 -3.52
CA ASP A 162 14.48 -12.83 -3.75
C ASP A 162 13.12 -12.24 -4.13
N LEU A 163 12.68 -11.21 -3.39
CA LEU A 163 11.44 -10.49 -3.71
C LEU A 163 11.52 -9.86 -5.09
N LEU A 164 12.61 -9.17 -5.44
CA LEU A 164 12.76 -8.60 -6.79
C LEU A 164 12.70 -9.65 -7.91
N LYS A 165 13.19 -10.87 -7.64
CA LYS A 165 13.21 -11.96 -8.61
C LYS A 165 11.84 -12.64 -8.78
N HIS A 166 11.13 -12.87 -7.68
CA HIS A 166 9.89 -13.67 -7.68
C HIS A 166 8.61 -12.82 -7.65
N ASP A 167 8.66 -11.63 -7.06
CA ASP A 167 7.57 -10.65 -7.07
C ASP A 167 8.09 -9.22 -6.88
N SER A 168 8.57 -8.62 -7.98
CA SER A 168 9.14 -7.28 -7.94
C SER A 168 8.17 -6.18 -7.49
N LYS A 169 6.86 -6.42 -7.62
CA LYS A 169 5.83 -5.43 -7.29
C LYS A 169 5.70 -5.25 -5.77
N ILE A 170 5.81 -6.33 -4.98
CA ILE A 170 5.65 -6.21 -3.51
C ILE A 170 6.74 -5.37 -2.86
N VAL A 171 7.93 -5.29 -3.46
CA VAL A 171 9.04 -4.49 -2.94
C VAL A 171 8.66 -3.01 -2.83
N LYS A 172 8.02 -2.46 -3.86
CA LYS A 172 7.56 -1.06 -3.87
C LYS A 172 6.41 -0.86 -2.88
N LEU A 173 5.48 -1.81 -2.81
CA LEU A 173 4.33 -1.75 -1.91
C LEU A 173 4.75 -1.79 -0.43
N ILE A 174 5.63 -2.73 -0.08
CA ILE A 174 6.23 -2.85 1.26
C ILE A 174 6.94 -1.55 1.63
N LYS A 175 7.78 -1.00 0.75
CA LYS A 175 8.50 0.26 1.01
C LYS A 175 7.54 1.44 1.24
N ASN A 176 6.47 1.55 0.47
CA ASN A 176 5.53 2.67 0.62
C ASN A 176 4.73 2.58 1.93
N ARG A 177 4.24 1.38 2.26
CA ARG A 177 3.38 1.12 3.43
C ARG A 177 4.18 1.02 4.73
N TYR A 178 5.16 0.12 4.77
CA TYR A 178 5.93 -0.24 5.97
C TYR A 178 7.29 0.45 6.08
N LYS A 179 7.68 1.26 5.08
CA LYS A 179 8.97 1.98 4.99
C LYS A 179 10.20 1.09 4.73
N SER A 180 10.28 -0.10 5.31
CA SER A 180 11.36 -1.05 5.09
C SER A 180 10.87 -2.50 5.12
N LEU A 181 11.65 -3.42 4.52
CA LEU A 181 11.37 -4.85 4.60
C LEU A 181 11.51 -5.41 6.02
N ASN A 182 12.41 -4.85 6.84
CA ASN A 182 12.57 -5.27 8.23
C ASN A 182 11.39 -4.83 9.10
N LEU A 183 10.88 -3.61 8.93
CA LEU A 183 9.65 -3.16 9.61
C LEU A 183 8.44 -3.99 9.18
N PHE A 184 8.36 -4.36 7.89
CA PHE A 184 7.33 -5.29 7.42
C PHE A 184 7.45 -6.65 8.10
N ARG A 185 8.66 -7.23 8.19
CA ARG A 185 8.90 -8.51 8.85
C ARG A 185 8.48 -8.47 10.31
N GLU A 186 8.97 -7.47 11.05
CA GLU A 186 8.63 -7.24 12.45
C GLU A 186 7.12 -7.16 12.68
N GLN A 187 6.42 -6.30 11.92
CA GLN A 187 4.97 -6.11 12.06
C GLN A 187 4.14 -7.33 11.65
N ASN A 188 4.70 -8.25 10.87
CA ASN A 188 4.02 -9.46 10.43
C ASN A 188 4.55 -10.73 11.14
N GLY A 189 5.36 -10.58 12.19
CA GLY A 189 5.88 -11.69 12.99
C GLY A 189 6.93 -12.57 12.28
N PHE A 190 7.56 -12.07 11.22
CA PHE A 190 8.69 -12.73 10.58
C PHE A 190 10.01 -12.32 11.24
N GLU A 191 11.01 -13.19 11.16
CA GLU A 191 12.34 -12.88 11.67
C GLU A 191 12.94 -11.69 10.90
N VAL A 192 13.36 -10.69 11.66
CA VAL A 192 14.07 -9.55 11.12
C VAL A 192 15.49 -9.99 10.78
N VAL A 193 15.90 -9.77 9.53
CA VAL A 193 17.32 -9.90 9.19
C VAL A 193 18.00 -8.69 9.76
N GLU A 194 18.73 -8.89 10.86
CA GLU A 194 19.63 -7.87 11.39
C GLU A 194 20.44 -7.29 10.23
N PRO A 195 20.50 -5.94 10.07
CA PRO A 195 21.37 -5.35 9.07
C PRO A 195 22.73 -6.01 9.26
N ASN A 196 23.30 -6.53 8.15
CA ASN A 196 24.57 -7.26 8.17
C ASN A 196 25.45 -6.62 9.23
N ARG A 197 25.75 -7.38 10.31
CA ARG A 197 26.74 -6.93 11.27
C ARG A 197 27.90 -6.41 10.44
N PRO A 198 28.40 -5.21 10.76
CA PRO A 198 29.45 -4.61 9.98
C PRO A 198 30.51 -5.65 9.66
N VAL A 199 30.91 -5.74 8.38
CA VAL A 199 31.91 -6.71 7.94
C VAL A 199 33.15 -6.46 8.81
N ASN A 200 33.45 -7.40 9.71
CA ASN A 200 34.52 -7.33 10.73
C ASN A 200 34.26 -6.48 12.00
N GLY A 201 33.02 -6.18 12.39
CA GLY A 201 32.73 -5.49 13.67
C GLY A 201 32.92 -3.96 13.63
N ILE A 202 33.10 -3.37 12.44
CA ILE A 202 33.39 -1.95 12.24
C ILE A 202 32.11 -1.17 11.89
N SER A 203 31.51 -0.44 12.84
CA SER A 203 30.31 0.37 12.56
C SER A 203 30.54 1.51 11.55
N ASP A 204 29.47 2.05 10.97
CA ASP A 204 29.49 3.27 10.14
C ASP A 204 30.17 4.43 10.88
N ASP A 205 29.87 4.58 12.19
CA ASP A 205 30.48 5.60 13.05
C ASP A 205 31.99 5.40 13.20
N SER A 206 32.43 4.15 13.32
CA SER A 206 33.86 3.80 13.40
C SER A 206 34.58 4.17 12.11
N CYS A 207 33.94 3.96 10.95
CA CYS A 207 34.45 4.38 9.65
C CYS A 207 34.57 5.91 9.56
N ILE A 208 33.52 6.65 9.91
CA ILE A 208 33.54 8.12 9.89
C ILE A 208 34.61 8.67 10.84
N ASN A 209 34.72 8.10 12.04
CA ASN A 209 35.72 8.50 13.02
C ASN A 209 37.14 8.26 12.51
N ALA A 210 37.40 7.14 11.83
CA ALA A 210 38.71 6.85 11.23
C ALA A 210 39.13 7.91 10.20
N LEU A 211 38.20 8.39 9.35
CA LEU A 211 38.46 9.48 8.40
C LEU A 211 38.77 10.80 9.11
N ARG A 212 38.05 11.12 10.19
CA ARG A 212 38.28 12.34 10.99
C ARG A 212 39.61 12.30 11.76
N ILE A 213 39.97 11.15 12.32
CA ILE A 213 41.26 10.93 12.99
C ILE A 213 42.41 11.10 11.99
N PHE A 214 42.28 10.53 10.79
CA PHE A 214 43.27 10.71 9.73
C PHE A 214 43.45 12.19 9.39
N TYR A 215 42.35 12.92 9.19
CA TYR A 215 42.41 14.35 8.90
C TYR A 215 43.06 15.15 10.04
N LYS A 216 42.73 14.84 11.30
CA LYS A 216 43.34 15.49 12.47
C LYS A 216 44.86 15.25 12.52
N LYS A 217 45.32 14.04 12.18
CA LYS A 217 46.73 13.64 12.22
C LYS A 217 47.55 14.22 11.07
N TYR A 218 47.03 14.16 9.84
CA TYR A 218 47.78 14.50 8.63
C TYR A 218 47.39 15.84 8.00
N ARG A 219 46.39 16.54 8.58
CA ARG A 219 45.88 17.84 8.14
C ARG A 219 45.51 17.90 6.65
N ARG A 220 45.13 16.75 6.07
CA ARG A 220 44.68 16.61 4.68
C ARG A 220 43.52 15.62 4.56
N VAL A 221 42.68 15.81 3.54
CA VAL A 221 41.56 14.90 3.26
C VAL A 221 42.13 13.54 2.82
N PRO A 222 41.68 12.42 3.43
CA PRO A 222 42.15 11.10 3.06
C PRO A 222 41.72 10.72 1.64
N THR A 223 42.60 10.02 0.95
CA THR A 223 42.37 9.39 -0.35
C THR A 223 42.12 7.90 -0.16
N SER A 224 41.50 7.26 -1.16
CA SER A 224 41.23 5.81 -1.13
C SER A 224 42.50 4.96 -1.03
N ARG A 225 43.68 5.49 -1.37
CA ARG A 225 44.97 4.81 -1.22
C ARG A 225 45.46 4.81 0.23
N ASP A 226 45.13 5.83 1.00
CA ASP A 226 45.57 5.97 2.40
C ASP A 226 45.00 4.86 3.29
N PHE A 227 43.80 4.36 2.96
CA PHE A 227 43.09 3.32 3.71
C PHE A 227 43.17 1.93 3.04
N ARG A 228 44.13 1.71 2.13
CA ARG A 228 44.31 0.39 1.51
C ARG A 228 44.83 -0.65 2.51
N SER A 229 45.71 -0.24 3.42
CA SER A 229 46.34 -1.09 4.44
C SER A 229 45.97 -0.72 5.87
N LEU A 230 44.99 0.18 6.05
CA LEU A 230 44.46 0.55 7.37
C LEU A 230 43.15 -0.18 7.65
N THR A 231 42.81 -0.30 8.92
CA THR A 231 41.48 -0.74 9.37
C THR A 231 40.73 0.48 9.88
N PRO A 232 39.57 0.85 9.28
CA PRO A 232 38.83 0.14 8.22
C PRO A 232 39.47 0.27 6.83
N THR A 233 39.35 -0.76 5.98
CA THR A 233 39.95 -0.73 4.63
C THR A 233 39.10 0.08 3.66
N THR A 234 39.66 0.51 2.52
CA THR A 234 38.92 1.15 1.41
C THR A 234 37.70 0.33 0.98
N LYS A 235 37.83 -1.01 0.96
CA LYS A 235 36.71 -1.92 0.68
C LYS A 235 35.61 -1.81 1.74
N THR A 236 35.98 -1.69 3.01
CA THR A 236 35.02 -1.49 4.12
C THR A 236 34.20 -0.22 3.91
N PHE A 237 34.82 0.90 3.51
CA PHE A 237 34.07 2.13 3.20
C PHE A 237 33.12 1.97 2.01
N ILE A 238 33.51 1.23 0.97
CA ILE A 238 32.66 0.98 -0.20
C ILE A 238 31.48 0.08 0.19
N ASP A 239 31.74 -0.97 0.97
CA ASP A 239 30.70 -1.90 1.42
C ASP A 239 29.67 -1.22 2.34
N HIS A 240 30.12 -0.27 3.19
CA HIS A 240 29.26 0.48 4.12
C HIS A 240 28.49 1.63 3.45
N PHE A 241 29.17 2.46 2.65
CA PHE A 241 28.60 3.72 2.13
C PHE A 241 28.29 3.67 0.63
N GLY A 242 28.54 2.55 -0.04
CA GLY A 242 28.38 2.35 -1.48
C GLY A 242 29.49 2.97 -2.34
N SER A 243 30.19 4.00 -1.86
CA SER A 243 31.37 4.56 -2.52
C SER A 243 32.27 5.35 -1.57
N TRP A 244 33.56 5.47 -1.92
CA TRP A 244 34.53 6.28 -1.17
C TRP A 244 34.16 7.77 -1.11
N ASN A 245 33.67 8.34 -2.21
CA ASN A 245 33.29 9.77 -2.21
C ASN A 245 32.07 10.02 -1.31
N ARG A 246 31.16 9.05 -1.22
CA ARG A 246 30.00 9.14 -0.32
C ARG A 246 30.43 9.09 1.15
N SER A 247 31.41 8.25 1.51
CA SER A 247 31.94 8.23 2.89
C SER A 247 32.61 9.55 3.29
N LEU A 248 33.39 10.17 2.38
CA LEU A 248 33.98 11.49 2.62
C LEU A 248 32.93 12.58 2.85
N LYS A 249 31.88 12.60 2.02
CA LYS A 249 30.78 13.56 2.16
C LYS A 249 30.05 13.43 3.50
N ILE A 250 29.77 12.20 3.92
CA ILE A 250 29.14 11.91 5.22
C ILE A 250 30.07 12.32 6.38
N ALA A 251 31.39 12.14 6.24
CA ALA A 251 32.37 12.55 7.24
C ALA A 251 32.56 14.08 7.36
N GLY A 252 31.93 14.86 6.47
CA GLY A 252 32.00 16.33 6.46
C GLY A 252 33.08 16.89 5.53
N PHE A 253 33.68 16.06 4.68
CA PHE A 253 34.64 16.53 3.68
C PHE A 253 33.93 16.84 2.37
N ILE A 254 34.14 18.05 1.86
CA ILE A 254 33.64 18.47 0.55
C ILE A 254 34.67 18.05 -0.49
N ARG A 255 34.21 17.32 -1.50
CA ARG A 255 34.98 17.03 -2.70
C ARG A 255 34.08 17.06 -3.92
#